data_AF-A0A0W0SFU7-F1
#
_entry.id   AF-A0A0W0SFU7-F1
#
_cell.length_a   1.000
_cell.length_b   1.000
_cell.length_c   1.000
_cell.angle_alpha   90.00
_cell.angle_beta   90.00
_cell.angle_gamma   90.00
#
_symmetry.space_group_name_H-M   'P 1'
#
loop_
_entity.id
_entity.type
_entity.pdbx_description
1 polymer ?
#
loop_
_entity_poly.entity_id
_entity_poly.type
_entity_poly.pdbx_seq_one_letter_code
_entity_poly.pdbx_strand_id
1 'polypeptide(L)'
;MQESIEIPVTRENEVVKFIDSTPKTQSGAIDLSQAARIAEGGTHVLYRFPDAPFVIKLMKQKPNPEDLEELEKKYAVLYDSFDKDGKQRCIREQHSTRLVKLPGKEPQDAALSIVPYEKCFKSKVKFDFKIEPAELDPYLMEHNKALFHQLNKVLIHKEGSQSPIDLKEYTIMDPRIGAILQRLDSDPKLREIMIEFINHYRDFYQKTNIILDAMGYENILFYQDESGDWQFKIGSAIKHDTGKYTNELFDAFHAGKEVKNDFYNFTHAYFSPANIRAVNACALKLGLDPVVHDVMIDADDLFKISQALSVPERMLAYARHGDFAKVDELLQENKHQLNFSLRDFWAYALIADEFMNHGQPPKALKNYLDAVSQFPVILPEDEDEAKRVLNSKTAIIDRKNMQDKKIMLHEELAICRPKISATTSTGETPTHHYKKQLQEALSKNYTPSDLSNSYS
;
A
#
# COMPACT_ATOMS: atom_id res chain seq x y z
N MET A 1 4.16 31.23 -36.59
CA MET A 1 4.51 31.81 -35.27
C MET A 1 4.33 30.70 -34.25
N GLN A 2 5.42 30.02 -33.90
CA GLN A 2 5.45 29.08 -32.78
C GLN A 2 5.69 29.94 -31.54
N GLU A 3 4.68 30.09 -30.70
CA GLU A 3 4.89 30.60 -29.34
C GLU A 3 5.55 29.47 -28.54
N SER A 4 6.82 29.68 -28.22
CA SER A 4 7.54 28.90 -27.22
C SER A 4 6.86 29.12 -25.88
N ILE A 5 6.30 28.05 -25.32
CA ILE A 5 5.81 28.03 -23.94
C ILE A 5 7.04 28.19 -23.04
N GLU A 6 7.26 29.38 -22.51
CA GLU A 6 8.24 29.61 -21.43
C GLU A 6 7.72 28.94 -20.16
N ILE A 7 8.30 27.78 -19.82
CA ILE A 7 8.13 27.14 -18.52
C ILE A 7 8.70 28.09 -17.46
N PRO A 8 8.03 28.35 -16.32
CA PRO A 8 8.53 29.30 -15.32
C PRO A 8 9.89 28.85 -14.72
N VAL A 9 10.95 29.54 -15.13
CA VAL A 9 12.39 29.34 -14.80
C VAL A 9 12.72 29.53 -13.29
N THR A 10 11.75 29.83 -12.43
CA THR A 10 12.02 30.26 -11.06
C THR A 10 12.35 29.14 -10.06
N ARG A 11 11.91 27.89 -10.30
CA ARG A 11 12.13 26.75 -9.36
C ARG A 11 13.11 25.67 -9.80
N GLU A 12 13.47 25.55 -11.07
CA GLU A 12 14.66 24.76 -11.47
C GLU A 12 15.91 25.25 -10.72
N ASN A 13 15.97 26.56 -10.49
CA ASN A 13 16.98 27.21 -9.67
C ASN A 13 16.92 26.82 -8.18
N GLU A 14 15.78 26.39 -7.63
CA GLU A 14 15.69 25.95 -6.23
C GLU A 14 16.22 24.52 -6.05
N VAL A 15 15.93 23.61 -6.97
CA VAL A 15 16.41 22.23 -6.86
C VAL A 15 17.93 22.15 -7.11
N VAL A 16 18.46 22.93 -8.05
CA VAL A 16 19.91 23.08 -8.23
C VAL A 16 20.57 23.63 -6.96
N LYS A 17 19.97 24.65 -6.32
CA LYS A 17 20.45 25.16 -5.02
C LYS A 17 20.43 24.09 -3.93
N PHE A 18 19.41 23.22 -3.91
CA PHE A 18 19.36 22.11 -2.95
C PHE A 18 20.50 21.13 -3.17
N ILE A 19 20.78 20.74 -4.43
CA ILE A 19 21.92 19.87 -4.77
C ILE A 19 23.24 20.49 -4.28
N ASP A 20 23.44 21.77 -4.54
CA ASP A 20 24.68 22.47 -4.18
C ASP A 20 24.84 22.59 -2.66
N SER A 21 23.73 22.64 -1.92
CA SER A 21 23.72 22.68 -0.46
C SER A 21 23.97 21.33 0.23
N THR A 22 23.93 20.22 -0.51
CA THR A 22 24.15 18.88 0.10
C THR A 22 25.61 18.69 0.53
N PRO A 23 25.87 18.09 1.71
CA PRO A 23 27.21 17.68 2.11
C PRO A 23 27.89 16.83 1.03
N LYS A 24 29.15 17.17 0.69
CA LYS A 24 29.95 16.47 -0.31
C LYS A 24 31.19 15.85 0.32
N THR A 25 31.65 14.73 -0.24
CA THR A 25 33.00 14.19 0.02
C THR A 25 34.06 15.08 -0.64
N GLN A 26 35.34 14.81 -0.34
CA GLN A 26 36.46 15.46 -1.04
C GLN A 26 36.46 15.21 -2.56
N SER A 27 35.90 14.07 -3.01
CA SER A 27 35.72 13.75 -4.43
C SER A 27 34.50 14.42 -5.08
N GLY A 28 33.75 15.24 -4.32
CA GLY A 28 32.54 15.91 -4.81
C GLY A 28 31.27 15.05 -4.82
N ALA A 29 31.33 13.81 -4.30
CA ALA A 29 30.16 12.93 -4.19
C ALA A 29 29.20 13.44 -3.12
N ILE A 30 27.89 13.31 -3.32
CA ILE A 30 26.90 13.56 -2.25
C ILE A 30 27.13 12.54 -1.13
N ASP A 31 27.40 13.02 0.07
CA ASP A 31 27.76 12.16 1.20
C ASP A 31 26.52 11.74 2.01
N LEU A 32 25.80 10.73 1.52
CA LEU A 32 24.63 10.18 2.21
C LEU A 32 24.99 9.45 3.51
N SER A 33 26.27 9.25 3.84
CA SER A 33 26.66 8.76 5.17
C SER A 33 26.37 9.76 6.29
N GLN A 34 26.19 11.04 5.94
CA GLN A 34 25.79 12.11 6.87
C GLN A 34 24.27 12.33 6.89
N ALA A 35 23.50 11.59 6.09
CA ALA A 35 22.05 11.66 6.05
C ALA A 35 21.41 10.53 6.87
N ALA A 36 20.26 10.82 7.49
CA ALA A 36 19.42 9.79 8.07
C ALA A 36 18.63 9.10 6.95
N ARG A 37 18.65 7.76 6.93
CA ARG A 37 17.68 6.97 6.16
C ARG A 37 16.35 7.04 6.88
N ILE A 38 15.39 7.78 6.32
CA ILE A 38 14.10 8.05 6.98
C ILE A 38 12.98 7.11 6.55
N ALA A 39 13.11 6.49 5.37
CA ALA A 39 12.13 5.54 4.86
C ALA A 39 12.71 4.75 3.67
N GLU A 40 12.01 3.67 3.29
CA GLU A 40 12.30 2.85 2.12
C GLU A 40 10.99 2.45 1.45
N GLY A 41 10.90 2.69 0.14
CA GLY A 41 9.79 2.24 -0.70
C GLY A 41 10.20 1.08 -1.61
N GLY A 42 9.30 0.68 -2.51
CA GLY A 42 9.57 -0.40 -3.48
C GLY A 42 10.72 -0.07 -4.43
N THR A 43 10.79 1.18 -4.90
CA THR A 43 11.76 1.63 -5.92
C THR A 43 12.84 2.58 -5.40
N HIS A 44 12.65 3.15 -4.20
CA HIS A 44 13.53 4.19 -3.66
C HIS A 44 13.88 3.98 -2.18
N VAL A 45 15.01 4.56 -1.76
CA VAL A 45 15.39 4.75 -0.36
C VAL A 45 15.44 6.26 -0.08
N LEU A 46 14.80 6.69 1.00
CA LEU A 46 14.64 8.10 1.33
C LEU A 46 15.69 8.53 2.36
N TYR A 47 16.47 9.54 2.01
CA TYR A 47 17.52 10.13 2.84
C TYR A 47 17.22 11.58 3.15
N ARG A 48 17.54 11.99 4.38
CA ARG A 48 17.40 13.37 4.83
C ARG A 48 18.63 13.82 5.60
N PHE A 49 19.20 14.94 5.18
CA PHE A 49 20.20 15.63 5.98
C PHE A 49 19.55 16.38 7.15
N PRO A 50 20.26 16.55 8.27
CA PRO A 50 19.80 17.42 9.36
C PRO A 50 19.40 18.80 8.82
N ASP A 51 18.24 19.30 9.24
CA ASP A 51 17.69 20.62 8.89
C ASP A 51 17.47 20.92 7.40
N ALA A 52 17.67 19.94 6.49
CA ALA A 52 17.42 20.14 5.08
C ALA A 52 15.93 20.35 4.78
N PRO A 53 15.56 21.34 3.94
CA PRO A 53 14.20 21.59 3.50
C PRO A 53 13.75 20.65 2.36
N PHE A 54 14.47 19.56 2.13
CA PHE A 54 14.21 18.58 1.08
C PHE A 54 14.60 17.16 1.52
N VAL A 55 14.15 16.19 0.74
CA VAL A 55 14.46 14.75 0.86
C VAL A 55 15.15 14.31 -0.42
N ILE A 56 16.14 13.43 -0.30
CA ILE A 56 16.75 12.73 -1.43
C ILE A 56 16.08 11.36 -1.56
N LYS A 57 15.47 11.11 -2.71
CA LYS A 57 14.95 9.79 -3.09
C LYS A 57 16.01 9.10 -3.93
N LEU A 58 16.76 8.17 -3.34
CA LEU A 58 17.75 7.37 -4.05
C LEU A 58 17.07 6.18 -4.71
N MET A 59 17.20 6.01 -6.02
CA MET A 59 16.64 4.84 -6.72
C MET A 59 17.42 3.57 -6.35
N LYS A 60 16.71 2.46 -6.10
CA LYS A 60 17.32 1.16 -5.81
C LYS A 60 18.02 0.56 -7.03
N GLN A 61 17.49 0.85 -8.21
CA GLN A 61 18.08 0.50 -9.49
C GLN A 61 18.65 1.77 -10.12
N LYS A 62 19.76 1.65 -10.84
CA LYS A 62 20.33 2.73 -11.64
C LYS A 62 19.75 2.62 -13.07
N PRO A 63 18.67 3.32 -13.42
CA PRO A 63 18.21 3.41 -14.80
C PRO A 63 19.32 3.97 -15.69
N ASN A 64 19.27 3.61 -16.98
CA ASN A 64 20.15 4.24 -17.96
C ASN A 64 19.70 5.72 -18.16
N PRO A 65 20.55 6.57 -18.77
CA PRO A 65 20.21 7.97 -18.99
C PRO A 65 18.93 8.17 -19.82
N GLU A 66 18.69 7.33 -20.83
CA GLU A 66 17.53 7.41 -21.70
C GLU A 66 16.21 7.18 -20.95
N ASP A 67 16.17 6.19 -20.05
CA ASP A 67 15.03 5.88 -19.19
C ASP A 67 14.73 7.04 -18.24
N LEU A 68 15.78 7.71 -17.75
CA LEU A 68 15.66 8.87 -16.86
C LEU A 68 15.10 10.09 -17.60
N GLU A 69 15.57 10.34 -18.83
CA GLU A 69 15.02 11.38 -19.70
C GLU A 69 13.55 11.11 -20.06
N GLU A 70 13.18 9.85 -20.31
CA GLU A 70 11.79 9.47 -20.55
C GLU A 70 10.93 9.70 -19.30
N LEU A 71 11.45 9.39 -18.11
CA LEU A 71 10.77 9.67 -16.85
C LEU A 71 10.52 11.17 -16.67
N GLU A 72 11.51 12.02 -16.93
CA GLU A 72 11.36 13.48 -16.86
C GLU A 72 10.30 14.00 -17.85
N LYS A 73 10.23 13.45 -19.07
CA LYS A 73 9.17 13.80 -20.03
C LYS A 73 7.78 13.45 -19.49
N LYS A 74 7.63 12.31 -18.81
CA LYS A 74 6.35 11.90 -18.18
C LYS A 74 5.96 12.84 -17.05
N TYR A 75 6.92 13.23 -16.21
CA TYR A 75 6.69 14.22 -15.16
C TYR A 75 6.33 15.60 -15.72
N ALA A 76 6.95 16.04 -16.81
CA ALA A 76 6.58 17.29 -17.48
C ALA A 76 5.10 17.29 -17.89
N VAL A 77 4.61 16.19 -18.49
CA VAL A 77 3.19 16.07 -18.85
C VAL A 77 2.28 16.02 -17.61
N LEU A 78 2.72 15.39 -16.51
CA LEU A 78 1.99 15.43 -15.24
C LEU A 78 1.83 16.86 -14.75
N TYR A 79 2.93 17.60 -14.70
CA TYR A 79 2.95 18.99 -14.28
C TYR A 79 2.03 19.86 -15.15
N ASP A 80 2.09 19.73 -16.47
CA ASP A 80 1.23 20.48 -17.39
C ASP A 80 -0.26 20.11 -17.26
N SER A 81 -0.55 18.88 -16.86
CA SER A 81 -1.93 18.40 -16.72
C SER A 81 -2.57 18.79 -15.38
N PHE A 82 -1.76 18.91 -14.32
CA PHE A 82 -2.23 19.13 -12.95
C PHE A 82 -1.95 20.53 -12.39
N ASP A 83 -0.84 21.19 -12.74
CA ASP A 83 -0.46 22.52 -12.27
C ASP A 83 -1.10 23.62 -13.14
N LYS A 84 -2.44 23.70 -13.09
CA LYS A 84 -3.25 24.65 -13.89
C LYS A 84 -3.74 25.83 -13.06
N ASP A 85 -4.09 26.92 -13.75
CA ASP A 85 -4.70 28.12 -13.14
C ASP A 85 -3.88 28.72 -12.00
N GLY A 86 -2.55 28.63 -12.09
CA GLY A 86 -1.62 29.08 -11.05
C GLY A 86 -1.58 28.21 -9.79
N LYS A 87 -2.31 27.10 -9.74
CA LYS A 87 -2.29 26.13 -8.64
C LYS A 87 -1.15 25.14 -8.85
N GLN A 88 -0.46 24.81 -7.76
CA GLN A 88 0.62 23.83 -7.75
C GLN A 88 0.15 22.54 -7.08
N ARG A 89 -0.38 21.64 -7.89
CA ARG A 89 -0.92 20.33 -7.51
C ARG A 89 0.12 19.23 -7.53
N CYS A 90 1.29 19.43 -8.11
CA CYS A 90 2.36 18.44 -8.14
C CYS A 90 3.51 18.79 -7.20
N ILE A 91 4.12 17.77 -6.61
CA ILE A 91 5.44 17.86 -6.01
C ILE A 91 6.44 17.80 -7.16
N ARG A 92 7.30 18.82 -7.26
CA ARG A 92 8.33 18.87 -8.29
C ARG A 92 9.50 17.99 -7.89
N GLU A 93 9.71 16.93 -8.65
CA GLU A 93 10.84 16.03 -8.56
C GLU A 93 11.76 16.30 -9.75
N GLN A 94 13.07 16.37 -9.49
CA GLN A 94 14.09 16.44 -10.54
C GLN A 94 15.01 15.24 -10.39
N HIS A 95 15.03 14.39 -11.41
CA HIS A 95 15.84 13.19 -11.45
C HIS A 95 17.20 13.49 -12.08
N SER A 96 18.27 12.94 -11.49
CA SER A 96 19.61 13.02 -12.06
C SER A 96 20.48 11.86 -11.62
N THR A 97 21.46 11.50 -12.44
CA THR A 97 22.55 10.62 -12.01
C THR A 97 23.65 11.45 -11.35
N ARG A 98 24.03 11.08 -10.12
CA ARG A 98 25.07 11.76 -9.34
C ARG A 98 25.99 10.74 -8.70
N LEU A 99 27.23 11.16 -8.43
CA LEU A 99 28.14 10.40 -7.59
C LEU A 99 27.71 10.51 -6.12
N VAL A 100 27.55 9.37 -5.45
CA VAL A 100 26.96 9.28 -4.11
C VAL A 100 27.78 8.35 -3.23
N LYS A 101 28.06 8.75 -1.99
CA LYS A 101 28.69 7.90 -0.97
C LYS A 101 27.63 7.38 0.00
N LEU A 102 27.40 6.06 0.00
CA LEU A 102 26.51 5.40 0.95
C LEU A 102 27.27 5.01 2.24
N PRO A 103 26.56 4.84 3.38
CA PRO A 103 27.17 4.32 4.60
C PRO A 103 27.93 3.01 4.34
N GLY A 104 29.23 2.99 4.65
CA GLY A 104 30.08 1.80 4.49
C GLY A 104 30.44 1.42 3.05
N LYS A 105 30.16 2.26 2.05
CA LYS A 105 30.49 2.01 0.63
C LYS A 105 31.36 3.11 0.05
N GLU A 106 32.14 2.75 -0.97
CA GLU A 106 32.85 3.71 -1.80
C GLU A 106 31.88 4.56 -2.64
N PRO A 107 32.27 5.77 -3.06
CA PRO A 107 31.47 6.60 -3.94
C PRO A 107 31.10 5.87 -5.24
N GLN A 108 29.83 5.90 -5.62
CA GLN A 108 29.31 5.26 -6.82
C GLN A 108 28.24 6.14 -7.48
N ASP A 109 28.08 5.99 -8.78
CA ASP A 109 26.98 6.65 -9.48
C ASP A 109 25.64 6.03 -9.07
N ALA A 110 24.67 6.88 -8.74
CA ALA A 110 23.30 6.44 -8.55
C ALA A 110 22.33 7.47 -9.13
N ALA A 111 21.15 6.99 -9.54
CA ALA A 111 20.04 7.85 -9.88
C ALA A 111 19.31 8.28 -8.61
N LEU A 112 19.01 9.56 -8.51
CA LEU A 112 18.25 10.12 -7.39
C LEU A 112 17.31 11.20 -7.88
N SER A 113 16.28 11.48 -7.10
CA SER A 113 15.52 12.72 -7.18
C SER A 113 15.58 13.50 -5.88
N ILE A 114 15.45 14.82 -5.98
CA ILE A 114 15.34 15.72 -4.84
C ILE A 114 13.93 16.26 -4.78
N VAL A 115 13.36 16.21 -3.58
CA VAL A 115 11.96 16.52 -3.35
C VAL A 115 11.84 17.50 -2.19
N PRO A 116 11.23 18.67 -2.39
CA PRO A 116 11.06 19.65 -1.32
C PRO A 116 10.09 19.13 -0.25
N TYR A 117 10.28 19.58 1.00
CA TYR A 117 9.28 19.36 2.04
C TYR A 117 8.07 20.24 1.83
N GLU A 118 6.96 19.61 1.44
CA GLU A 118 5.67 20.29 1.31
C GLU A 118 4.96 20.39 2.67
N LYS A 119 4.34 21.55 2.92
CA LYS A 119 3.56 21.76 4.16
C LYS A 119 2.36 20.80 4.27
N CYS A 120 1.84 20.31 3.15
CA CYS A 120 0.67 19.43 3.10
C CYS A 120 0.87 18.14 3.92
N PHE A 121 2.10 17.62 4.00
CA PHE A 121 2.41 16.43 4.79
C PHE A 121 2.21 16.64 6.30
N LYS A 122 2.19 17.90 6.77
CA LYS A 122 1.92 18.26 8.17
C LYS A 122 0.47 18.68 8.42
N SER A 123 -0.41 18.64 7.42
CA SER A 123 -1.81 19.00 7.61
C SER A 123 -2.48 18.05 8.61
N LYS A 124 -3.28 18.63 9.51
CA LYS A 124 -4.04 17.89 10.52
C LYS A 124 -5.22 17.14 9.92
N VAL A 125 -5.82 17.70 8.86
CA VAL A 125 -6.97 17.12 8.17
C VAL A 125 -6.51 16.76 6.77
N LYS A 126 -6.20 15.48 6.58
CA LYS A 126 -5.76 14.92 5.31
C LYS A 126 -6.19 13.48 5.16
N PHE A 127 -6.26 13.00 3.92
CA PHE A 127 -6.41 11.59 3.60
C PHE A 127 -5.70 11.28 2.29
N ASP A 128 -5.20 10.06 2.19
CA ASP A 128 -4.53 9.56 1.00
C ASP A 128 -5.57 8.92 0.06
N PHE A 129 -5.51 9.24 -1.22
CA PHE A 129 -6.22 8.47 -2.24
C PHE A 129 -5.40 7.21 -2.49
N LYS A 130 -5.58 6.23 -1.59
CA LYS A 130 -4.86 4.97 -1.60
C LYS A 130 -5.80 3.80 -1.80
N ILE A 131 -5.47 2.95 -2.76
CA ILE A 131 -6.23 1.75 -3.07
C ILE A 131 -5.83 0.55 -2.18
N GLU A 132 -6.78 -0.36 -2.00
CA GLU A 132 -6.57 -1.68 -1.42
C GLU A 132 -7.05 -2.74 -2.44
N PRO A 133 -6.14 -3.33 -3.24
CA PRO A 133 -6.52 -4.24 -4.32
C PRO A 133 -7.23 -5.49 -3.80
N ALA A 134 -8.51 -5.64 -4.12
CA ALA A 134 -9.29 -6.83 -3.77
C ALA A 134 -8.70 -8.11 -4.39
N GLU A 135 -8.03 -8.01 -5.54
CA GLU A 135 -7.35 -9.14 -6.18
C GLU A 135 -6.23 -9.75 -5.34
N LEU A 136 -5.66 -8.99 -4.39
CA LEU A 136 -4.69 -9.49 -3.42
C LEU A 136 -5.35 -10.13 -2.19
N ASP A 137 -6.68 -10.24 -2.17
CA ASP A 137 -7.48 -10.85 -1.12
C ASP A 137 -8.45 -11.90 -1.69
N PRO A 138 -7.97 -13.15 -1.86
CA PRO A 138 -8.80 -14.27 -2.30
C PRO A 138 -10.07 -14.49 -1.49
N TYR A 139 -10.06 -14.19 -0.17
CA TYR A 139 -11.25 -14.31 0.65
C TYR A 139 -12.32 -13.32 0.19
N LEU A 140 -11.95 -12.03 0.02
CA LEU A 140 -12.87 -11.01 -0.47
C LEU A 140 -13.41 -11.35 -1.86
N MET A 141 -12.53 -11.78 -2.76
CA MET A 141 -12.89 -12.16 -4.13
C MET A 141 -13.89 -13.32 -4.17
N GLU A 142 -13.69 -14.35 -3.34
CA GLU A 142 -14.54 -15.54 -3.28
C GLU A 142 -15.90 -15.24 -2.63
N HIS A 143 -15.91 -14.57 -1.48
CA HIS A 143 -17.13 -14.30 -0.72
C HIS A 143 -18.00 -13.21 -1.33
N ASN A 144 -17.46 -12.39 -2.23
CA ASN A 144 -18.17 -11.29 -2.86
C ASN A 144 -18.10 -11.32 -4.39
N LYS A 145 -17.95 -12.51 -4.98
CA LYS A 145 -17.77 -12.68 -6.44
C LYS A 145 -18.81 -11.90 -7.26
N ALA A 146 -20.10 -11.99 -6.92
CA ALA A 146 -21.16 -11.30 -7.66
C ALA A 146 -21.01 -9.77 -7.65
N LEU A 147 -20.73 -9.20 -6.47
CA LEU A 147 -20.49 -7.77 -6.31
C LEU A 147 -19.24 -7.33 -7.08
N PHE A 148 -18.15 -8.09 -6.98
CA PHE A 148 -16.92 -7.79 -7.72
C PHE A 148 -17.15 -7.78 -9.24
N HIS A 149 -17.83 -8.79 -9.78
CA HIS A 149 -18.19 -8.83 -11.20
C HIS A 149 -19.02 -7.61 -11.62
N GLN A 150 -20.01 -7.24 -10.81
CA GLN A 150 -20.86 -6.08 -11.08
C GLN A 150 -20.05 -4.77 -11.09
N LEU A 151 -19.20 -4.56 -10.08
CA LEU A 151 -18.32 -3.40 -9.97
C LEU A 151 -17.33 -3.34 -11.14
N ASN A 152 -16.67 -4.45 -11.47
CA ASN A 152 -15.72 -4.52 -12.57
C ASN A 152 -16.40 -4.21 -13.92
N LYS A 153 -17.62 -4.72 -14.12
CA LYS A 153 -18.40 -4.44 -15.34
C LYS A 153 -18.70 -2.95 -15.49
N VAL A 154 -19.13 -2.27 -14.43
CA VAL A 154 -19.51 -0.85 -14.50
C VAL A 154 -18.30 0.07 -14.54
N LEU A 155 -17.22 -0.27 -13.82
CA LEU A 155 -16.10 0.63 -13.60
C LEU A 155 -14.92 0.41 -14.56
N ILE A 156 -14.83 -0.74 -15.24
CA ILE A 156 -13.78 -1.04 -16.23
C ILE A 156 -14.41 -1.45 -17.57
N HIS A 157 -15.12 -2.59 -17.60
CA HIS A 157 -15.44 -3.29 -18.85
C HIS A 157 -16.54 -2.62 -19.71
N LYS A 158 -17.31 -1.69 -19.14
CA LYS A 158 -18.34 -0.83 -19.75
C LYS A 158 -19.13 -1.39 -20.95
N GLU A 159 -19.56 -2.65 -20.89
CA GLU A 159 -20.61 -3.16 -21.78
C GLU A 159 -21.98 -2.70 -21.27
N GLY A 160 -22.43 -1.53 -21.76
CA GLY A 160 -23.84 -1.11 -21.80
C GLY A 160 -24.67 -1.23 -20.51
N SER A 161 -24.05 -1.29 -19.33
CA SER A 161 -24.77 -1.68 -18.11
C SER A 161 -25.65 -0.54 -17.59
N GLN A 162 -26.95 -0.73 -17.78
CA GLN A 162 -28.03 0.00 -17.10
C GLN A 162 -28.28 -0.49 -15.67
N SER A 163 -27.42 -1.37 -15.12
CA SER A 163 -27.61 -1.88 -13.76
C SER A 163 -27.23 -0.79 -12.76
N PRO A 164 -28.19 -0.27 -11.96
CA PRO A 164 -27.85 0.66 -10.89
C PRO A 164 -26.93 -0.05 -9.90
N ILE A 165 -25.78 0.55 -9.62
CA ILE A 165 -24.88 0.12 -8.54
C ILE A 165 -25.10 1.05 -7.36
N ASP A 166 -25.30 0.46 -6.17
CA ASP A 166 -25.12 1.22 -4.94
C ASP A 166 -23.63 1.32 -4.64
N LEU A 167 -23.04 2.48 -4.93
CA LEU A 167 -21.62 2.73 -4.67
C LEU A 167 -21.24 2.65 -3.18
N LYS A 168 -22.22 2.59 -2.26
CA LYS A 168 -21.94 2.29 -0.85
C LYS A 168 -21.37 0.88 -0.67
N GLU A 169 -21.75 -0.07 -1.52
CA GLU A 169 -21.22 -1.45 -1.47
C GLU A 169 -19.75 -1.53 -1.89
N TYR A 170 -19.21 -0.50 -2.56
CA TYR A 170 -17.78 -0.43 -2.91
C TYR A 170 -16.88 -0.49 -1.66
N THR A 171 -17.35 -0.02 -0.50
CA THR A 171 -16.66 -0.16 0.79
C THR A 171 -16.30 -1.61 1.14
N ILE A 172 -17.06 -2.60 0.64
CA ILE A 172 -16.78 -4.01 0.89
C ILE A 172 -15.52 -4.46 0.13
N MET A 173 -15.31 -3.92 -1.09
CA MET A 173 -14.14 -4.26 -1.91
C MET A 173 -12.91 -3.43 -1.53
N ASP A 174 -13.10 -2.13 -1.29
CA ASP A 174 -12.05 -1.20 -0.91
C ASP A 174 -12.60 -0.22 0.13
N PRO A 175 -12.36 -0.47 1.44
CA PRO A 175 -12.87 0.37 2.52
C PRO A 175 -12.38 1.82 2.45
N ARG A 176 -11.14 2.05 1.97
CA ARG A 176 -10.54 3.39 1.90
C ARG A 176 -11.23 4.24 0.85
N ILE A 177 -11.35 3.72 -0.36
CA ILE A 177 -12.05 4.41 -1.44
C ILE A 177 -13.53 4.53 -1.11
N GLY A 178 -14.14 3.50 -0.53
CA GLY A 178 -15.53 3.57 -0.06
C GLY A 178 -15.77 4.70 0.97
N ALA A 179 -14.85 4.93 1.91
CA ALA A 179 -14.91 6.06 2.83
C ALA A 179 -14.81 7.42 2.12
N ILE A 180 -13.97 7.52 1.07
CA ILE A 180 -13.90 8.72 0.21
C ILE A 180 -15.25 8.95 -0.48
N LEU A 181 -15.83 7.92 -1.09
CA LEU A 181 -17.14 8.01 -1.76
C LEU A 181 -18.24 8.49 -0.81
N GLN A 182 -18.25 7.99 0.44
CA GLN A 182 -19.18 8.46 1.47
C GLN A 182 -18.94 9.93 1.83
N ARG A 183 -17.68 10.35 1.97
CA ARG A 183 -17.33 11.75 2.30
C ARG A 183 -17.79 12.72 1.22
N LEU A 184 -17.73 12.30 -0.06
CA LEU A 184 -18.23 13.09 -1.19
C LEU A 184 -19.76 13.32 -1.14
N ASP A 185 -20.53 12.58 -0.35
CA ASP A 185 -21.96 12.87 -0.16
C ASP A 185 -22.18 14.09 0.76
N SER A 186 -21.30 14.31 1.73
CA SER A 186 -21.50 15.29 2.81
C SER A 186 -20.62 16.53 2.73
N ASP A 187 -19.55 16.53 1.93
CA ASP A 187 -18.57 17.62 1.86
C ASP A 187 -18.52 18.26 0.45
N PRO A 188 -19.32 19.33 0.19
CA PRO A 188 -19.37 19.99 -1.12
C PRO A 188 -18.02 20.54 -1.59
N LYS A 189 -17.21 21.09 -0.68
CA LYS A 189 -15.89 21.63 -1.02
C LYS A 189 -14.95 20.52 -1.46
N LEU A 190 -14.98 19.37 -0.78
CA LEU A 190 -14.20 18.21 -1.22
C LEU A 190 -14.66 17.69 -2.58
N ARG A 191 -15.97 17.70 -2.88
CA ARG A 191 -16.49 17.32 -4.20
C ARG A 191 -15.87 18.16 -5.30
N GLU A 192 -15.83 19.48 -5.15
CA GLU A 192 -15.23 20.39 -6.13
C GLU A 192 -13.75 20.04 -6.40
N ILE A 193 -13.00 19.78 -5.32
CA ILE A 193 -11.58 19.44 -5.41
C ILE A 193 -11.35 18.05 -6.01
N MET A 194 -12.24 17.09 -5.73
CA MET A 194 -12.21 15.77 -6.37
C MET A 194 -12.57 15.86 -7.86
N ILE A 195 -13.55 16.70 -8.24
CA ILE A 195 -13.87 16.96 -9.66
C ILE A 195 -12.64 17.54 -10.39
N GLU A 196 -11.95 18.51 -9.77
CA GLU A 196 -10.70 19.08 -10.30
C GLU A 196 -9.65 17.97 -10.52
N PHE A 197 -9.38 17.16 -9.50
CA PHE A 197 -8.43 16.03 -9.58
C PHE A 197 -8.79 15.04 -10.70
N ILE A 198 -10.05 14.60 -10.77
CA ILE A 198 -10.53 13.63 -11.77
C ILE A 198 -10.38 14.17 -13.18
N ASN A 199 -10.68 15.45 -13.41
CA ASN A 199 -10.52 16.07 -14.72
C ASN A 199 -9.05 16.22 -15.13
N HIS A 200 -8.18 16.61 -14.19
CA HIS A 200 -6.73 16.71 -14.44
C HIS A 200 -6.12 15.32 -14.72
N TYR A 201 -6.54 14.30 -13.97
CA TYR A 201 -6.10 12.93 -14.20
C TYR A 201 -6.58 12.42 -15.57
N ARG A 202 -7.83 12.68 -15.96
CA ARG A 202 -8.32 12.30 -17.30
C ARG A 202 -7.48 12.91 -18.42
N ASP A 203 -7.15 14.19 -18.33
CA ASP A 203 -6.28 14.88 -19.29
C ASP A 203 -4.88 14.26 -19.32
N PHE A 204 -4.29 14.00 -18.14
CA PHE A 204 -2.99 13.33 -18.04
C PHE A 204 -3.01 11.92 -18.67
N TYR A 205 -4.02 11.12 -18.36
CA TYR A 205 -4.18 9.77 -18.89
C TYR A 205 -4.34 9.79 -20.42
N GLN A 206 -5.16 10.69 -20.96
CA GLN A 206 -5.34 10.80 -22.41
C GLN A 206 -4.05 11.18 -23.15
N LYS A 207 -3.18 11.99 -22.53
CA LYS A 207 -1.89 12.40 -23.11
C LYS A 207 -0.81 11.33 -23.01
N THR A 208 -0.85 10.47 -22.00
CA THR A 208 0.29 9.60 -21.64
C THR A 208 -0.01 8.12 -21.63
N ASN A 209 -1.29 7.75 -21.52
CA ASN A 209 -1.79 6.41 -21.24
C ASN A 209 -1.31 5.83 -19.88
N ILE A 210 -0.71 6.65 -19.00
CA ILE A 210 -0.17 6.23 -17.70
C ILE A 210 -1.28 6.19 -16.65
N ILE A 211 -1.37 5.07 -15.94
CA ILE A 211 -2.21 4.90 -14.76
C ILE A 211 -1.40 5.35 -13.54
N LEU A 212 -1.87 6.38 -12.84
CA LEU A 212 -1.24 6.89 -11.62
C LEU A 212 -1.26 5.83 -10.50
N ASP A 213 -0.14 5.72 -9.81
CA ASP A 213 0.06 4.81 -8.69
C ASP A 213 -0.58 5.34 -7.41
N ALA A 214 -1.74 4.78 -7.06
CA ALA A 214 -2.39 4.99 -5.78
C ALA A 214 -2.08 3.88 -4.74
N MET A 215 -1.06 3.02 -4.95
CA MET A 215 -0.61 2.10 -3.90
C MET A 215 0.36 2.74 -2.91
N GLY A 216 1.19 3.67 -3.40
CA GLY A 216 2.18 4.37 -2.59
C GLY A 216 1.53 5.30 -1.57
N TYR A 217 2.07 5.32 -0.36
CA TYR A 217 1.59 6.19 0.71
C TYR A 217 1.83 7.67 0.37
N GLU A 218 0.78 8.48 0.47
CA GLU A 218 0.75 9.92 0.17
C GLU A 218 1.23 10.27 -1.25
N ASN A 219 1.09 9.33 -2.20
CA ASN A 219 1.30 9.61 -3.61
C ASN A 219 0.23 10.56 -4.17
N ILE A 220 -0.99 10.49 -3.64
CA ILE A 220 -2.11 11.35 -4.04
C ILE A 220 -2.80 11.81 -2.76
N LEU A 221 -2.36 12.94 -2.22
CA LEU A 221 -2.78 13.44 -0.92
C LEU A 221 -3.86 14.52 -1.05
N PHE A 222 -5.01 14.31 -0.43
CA PHE A 222 -6.02 15.35 -0.21
C PHE A 222 -5.86 15.92 1.20
N TYR A 223 -5.89 17.24 1.34
CA TYR A 223 -5.67 17.90 2.63
C TYR A 223 -6.41 19.23 2.71
N GLN A 224 -6.69 19.68 3.93
CA GLN A 224 -7.10 21.06 4.17
C GLN A 224 -5.87 21.92 4.44
N ASP A 225 -5.79 23.08 3.79
CA ASP A 225 -4.75 24.06 4.02
C ASP A 225 -4.97 24.86 5.33
N GLU A 226 -4.12 25.87 5.57
CA GLU A 226 -4.19 26.72 6.77
C GLU A 226 -5.51 27.51 6.87
N SER A 227 -6.22 27.70 5.75
CA SER A 227 -7.54 28.36 5.69
C SER A 227 -8.71 27.37 5.82
N GLY A 228 -8.43 26.06 5.89
CA GLY A 228 -9.44 25.01 5.97
C GLY A 228 -10.04 24.62 4.62
N ASP A 229 -9.48 25.11 3.51
CA ASP A 229 -9.95 24.77 2.17
C ASP A 229 -9.28 23.49 1.68
N TRP A 230 -10.07 22.65 1.01
CA TRP A 230 -9.57 21.40 0.45
C TRP A 230 -8.62 21.67 -0.71
N GLN A 231 -7.55 20.90 -0.72
CA GLN A 231 -6.52 20.88 -1.74
C GLN A 231 -6.13 19.43 -2.01
N PHE A 232 -5.44 19.19 -3.12
CA PHE A 232 -4.74 17.94 -3.35
C PHE A 232 -3.31 18.17 -3.82
N LYS A 233 -2.46 17.16 -3.62
CA LYS A 233 -1.07 17.12 -4.05
C LYS A 233 -0.70 15.74 -4.62
N ILE A 234 -0.09 15.71 -5.80
CA ILE A 234 0.43 14.51 -6.46
C ILE A 234 1.94 14.41 -6.22
N GLY A 235 2.38 13.33 -5.59
CA GLY A 235 3.78 12.97 -5.34
C GLY A 235 4.34 12.03 -6.42
N SER A 236 5.08 11.00 -6.00
CA SER A 236 5.67 9.98 -6.89
C SER A 236 4.63 8.98 -7.40
N ALA A 237 3.63 9.48 -8.12
CA ALA A 237 2.54 8.68 -8.67
C ALA A 237 2.82 8.13 -10.07
N ILE A 238 3.95 8.49 -10.71
CA ILE A 238 4.33 7.93 -12.01
C ILE A 238 5.12 6.63 -11.79
N LYS A 239 4.59 5.55 -12.34
CA LYS A 239 5.26 4.26 -12.49
C LYS A 239 5.32 3.88 -13.97
N HIS A 240 5.49 2.60 -14.23
CA HIS A 240 5.48 2.01 -15.56
C HIS A 240 4.08 1.52 -15.98
N ASP A 241 3.08 1.66 -15.12
CA ASP A 241 1.71 1.18 -15.35
C ASP A 241 1.01 1.98 -16.45
N THR A 242 0.61 1.30 -17.52
CA THR A 242 -0.12 1.92 -18.66
C THR A 242 -1.38 1.16 -19.01
N GLY A 243 -2.38 1.86 -19.54
CA GLY A 243 -3.62 1.22 -19.99
C GLY A 243 -3.40 0.23 -21.13
N LYS A 244 -2.55 0.61 -22.09
CA LYS A 244 -2.20 -0.21 -23.24
C LYS A 244 -1.56 -1.53 -22.81
N TYR A 245 -0.54 -1.48 -21.95
CA TYR A 245 0.08 -2.73 -21.48
C TYR A 245 -0.86 -3.53 -20.58
N THR A 246 -1.71 -2.87 -19.79
CA THR A 246 -2.76 -3.57 -19.03
C THR A 246 -3.66 -4.39 -19.96
N ASN A 247 -4.13 -3.81 -21.07
CA ASN A 247 -4.90 -4.56 -22.07
C ASN A 247 -4.09 -5.72 -22.68
N GLU A 248 -2.85 -5.48 -23.11
CA GLU A 248 -1.99 -6.53 -23.68
C GLU A 248 -1.79 -7.71 -22.72
N LEU A 249 -1.61 -7.42 -21.43
CA LEU A 249 -1.48 -8.41 -20.37
C LEU A 249 -2.77 -9.22 -20.19
N PHE A 250 -3.92 -8.56 -20.10
CA PHE A 250 -5.21 -9.25 -19.91
C PHE A 250 -5.68 -9.99 -21.17
N ASP A 251 -5.37 -9.50 -22.37
CA ASP A 251 -5.54 -10.25 -23.62
C ASP A 251 -4.72 -11.54 -23.62
N ALA A 252 -3.48 -11.50 -23.08
CA ALA A 252 -2.64 -12.67 -22.93
C ALA A 252 -3.20 -13.67 -21.90
N PHE A 253 -3.67 -13.19 -20.74
CA PHE A 253 -4.34 -14.02 -19.74
C PHE A 253 -5.61 -14.68 -20.30
N HIS A 254 -6.44 -13.91 -20.98
CA HIS A 254 -7.68 -14.39 -21.58
C HIS A 254 -7.42 -15.47 -22.64
N ALA A 255 -6.37 -15.29 -23.45
CA ALA A 255 -5.92 -16.26 -24.44
C ALA A 255 -5.19 -17.48 -23.85
N GLY A 256 -5.03 -17.57 -22.52
CA GLY A 256 -4.33 -18.66 -21.84
C GLY A 256 -2.83 -18.70 -22.13
N LYS A 257 -2.22 -17.57 -22.50
CA LYS A 257 -0.77 -17.48 -22.73
C LYS A 257 -0.04 -17.44 -21.40
N GLU A 258 1.15 -18.06 -21.37
CA GLU A 258 2.03 -17.97 -20.21
C GLU A 258 2.57 -16.54 -20.05
N VAL A 259 2.38 -15.98 -18.87
CA VAL A 259 2.84 -14.64 -18.49
C VAL A 259 3.89 -14.78 -17.40
N LYS A 260 5.02 -14.09 -17.57
CA LYS A 260 6.09 -14.08 -16.56
C LYS A 260 5.60 -13.42 -15.29
N ASN A 261 5.84 -14.07 -14.15
CA ASN A 261 5.55 -13.48 -12.84
C ASN A 261 6.71 -12.58 -12.38
N ASP A 262 6.84 -11.41 -13.00
CA ASP A 262 7.79 -10.37 -12.61
C ASP A 262 7.06 -9.17 -11.99
N PHE A 263 7.83 -8.24 -11.43
CA PHE A 263 7.29 -7.05 -10.78
C PHE A 263 6.42 -6.20 -11.73
N TYR A 264 6.79 -6.14 -13.01
CA TYR A 264 6.10 -5.32 -14.01
C TYR A 264 4.71 -5.87 -14.32
N ASN A 265 4.61 -7.18 -14.55
CA ASN A 265 3.33 -7.84 -14.76
C ASN A 265 2.51 -7.89 -13.47
N PHE A 266 3.15 -7.95 -12.31
CA PHE A 266 2.46 -7.92 -11.02
C PHE A 266 1.70 -6.60 -10.82
N THR A 267 2.32 -5.44 -11.03
CA THR A 267 1.60 -4.17 -10.85
C THR A 267 0.44 -4.01 -11.84
N HIS A 268 0.62 -4.47 -13.08
CA HIS A 268 -0.45 -4.46 -14.08
C HIS A 268 -1.58 -5.46 -13.78
N ALA A 269 -1.28 -6.61 -13.17
CA ALA A 269 -2.27 -7.62 -12.83
C ALA A 269 -3.09 -7.25 -11.58
N TYR A 270 -2.46 -6.61 -10.58
CA TYR A 270 -3.09 -6.37 -9.28
C TYR A 270 -3.38 -4.89 -9.00
N PHE A 271 -2.50 -3.95 -9.36
CA PHE A 271 -2.64 -2.54 -8.99
C PHE A 271 -3.41 -1.75 -10.04
N SER A 272 -3.11 -1.95 -11.32
CA SER A 272 -3.78 -1.22 -12.41
C SER A 272 -5.30 -1.40 -12.41
N PRO A 273 -5.88 -2.63 -12.26
CA PRO A 273 -7.32 -2.81 -12.21
C PRO A 273 -7.95 -2.08 -11.00
N ALA A 274 -7.32 -2.18 -9.83
CA ALA A 274 -7.78 -1.49 -8.62
C ALA A 274 -7.70 0.03 -8.75
N ASN A 275 -6.62 0.58 -9.31
CA ASN A 275 -6.44 2.01 -9.58
C ASN A 275 -7.55 2.52 -10.51
N ILE A 276 -7.82 1.80 -11.60
CA ILE A 276 -8.87 2.14 -12.56
C ILE A 276 -10.24 2.13 -11.89
N ARG A 277 -10.60 1.06 -11.17
CA ARG A 277 -11.90 1.00 -10.48
C ARG A 277 -12.07 2.11 -9.47
N ALA A 278 -11.04 2.41 -8.67
CA ALA A 278 -11.11 3.45 -7.65
C ALA A 278 -11.36 4.84 -8.26
N VAL A 279 -10.59 5.23 -9.27
CA VAL A 279 -10.74 6.54 -9.91
C VAL A 279 -12.08 6.64 -10.66
N ASN A 280 -12.50 5.57 -11.35
CA ASN A 280 -13.78 5.56 -12.06
C ASN A 280 -14.97 5.50 -11.11
N ALA A 281 -14.84 4.91 -9.92
CA ALA A 281 -15.89 4.95 -8.88
C ALA A 281 -16.11 6.38 -8.39
N CYS A 282 -15.04 7.14 -8.17
CA CYS A 282 -15.13 8.57 -7.84
C CYS A 282 -15.73 9.39 -8.98
N ALA A 283 -15.33 9.14 -10.23
CA ALA A 283 -15.92 9.80 -11.40
C ALA A 283 -17.43 9.52 -11.49
N LEU A 284 -17.85 8.26 -11.37
CA LEU A 284 -19.26 7.86 -11.39
C LEU A 284 -20.06 8.51 -10.24
N LYS A 285 -19.50 8.54 -9.03
CA LYS A 285 -20.12 9.20 -7.86
C LYS A 285 -20.39 10.69 -8.08
N LEU A 286 -19.54 11.34 -8.86
CA LEU A 286 -19.61 12.76 -9.18
C LEU A 286 -20.39 13.05 -10.47
N GLY A 287 -20.91 12.03 -11.15
CA GLY A 287 -21.61 12.17 -12.43
C GLY A 287 -20.70 12.57 -13.59
N LEU A 288 -19.42 12.20 -13.53
CA LEU A 288 -18.42 12.47 -14.55
C LEU A 288 -18.16 11.23 -15.42
N ASP A 289 -17.65 11.45 -16.63
CA ASP A 289 -17.14 10.37 -17.47
C ASP A 289 -15.95 9.65 -16.81
N PRO A 290 -15.74 8.35 -17.09
CA PRO A 290 -14.57 7.61 -16.60
C PRO A 290 -13.25 8.32 -16.93
N VAL A 291 -12.25 8.12 -16.07
CA VAL A 291 -10.88 8.63 -16.29
C VAL A 291 -10.16 7.72 -17.27
N VAL A 292 -10.13 6.42 -16.96
CA VAL A 292 -9.60 5.37 -17.83
C VAL A 292 -10.78 4.62 -18.42
N HIS A 293 -10.91 4.62 -19.74
CA HIS A 293 -12.15 4.22 -20.44
C HIS A 293 -11.92 3.24 -21.60
N ASP A 294 -10.66 2.97 -21.91
CA ASP A 294 -10.16 2.16 -23.02
C ASP A 294 -9.46 0.88 -22.53
N VAL A 295 -9.50 0.60 -21.22
CA VAL A 295 -9.01 -0.65 -20.62
C VAL A 295 -10.17 -1.61 -20.41
N MET A 296 -10.01 -2.85 -20.88
CA MET A 296 -11.02 -3.89 -20.82
C MET A 296 -10.45 -5.10 -20.07
N ILE A 297 -11.04 -5.42 -18.93
CA ILE A 297 -10.58 -6.54 -18.09
C ILE A 297 -11.79 -7.41 -17.74
N ASP A 298 -11.68 -8.71 -17.97
CA ASP A 298 -12.66 -9.70 -17.51
C ASP A 298 -12.46 -9.96 -16.01
N ALA A 299 -13.56 -9.95 -15.25
CA ALA A 299 -13.55 -10.25 -13.82
C ALA A 299 -13.14 -11.70 -13.54
N ASP A 300 -13.44 -12.64 -14.44
CA ASP A 300 -13.03 -14.04 -14.25
C ASP A 300 -11.51 -14.20 -14.37
N ASP A 301 -10.82 -13.38 -15.17
CA ASP A 301 -9.36 -13.40 -15.26
C ASP A 301 -8.72 -12.84 -13.98
N LEU A 302 -9.29 -11.76 -13.42
CA LEU A 302 -8.88 -11.24 -12.10
C LEU A 302 -9.09 -12.27 -10.99
N PHE A 303 -10.18 -13.05 -11.06
CA PHE A 303 -10.44 -14.13 -10.10
C PHE A 303 -9.38 -15.24 -10.19
N LYS A 304 -9.03 -15.68 -11.41
CA LYS A 304 -7.96 -16.68 -11.62
C LYS A 304 -6.62 -16.19 -11.07
N ILE A 305 -6.28 -14.93 -11.33
CA ILE A 305 -5.03 -14.31 -10.85
C ILE A 305 -5.00 -14.29 -9.32
N SER A 306 -6.08 -13.86 -8.67
CA SER A 306 -6.19 -13.87 -7.20
C SER A 306 -5.97 -15.27 -6.62
N GLN A 307 -6.53 -16.30 -7.25
CA GLN A 307 -6.35 -17.69 -6.81
C GLN A 307 -4.95 -18.26 -7.11
N ALA A 308 -4.17 -17.60 -7.98
CA ALA A 308 -2.79 -17.98 -8.31
C ALA A 308 -1.74 -17.41 -7.33
N LEU A 309 -2.17 -16.64 -6.32
CA LEU A 309 -1.29 -16.20 -5.23
C LEU A 309 -0.65 -17.40 -4.51
N SER A 310 0.53 -17.17 -3.93
CA SER A 310 1.23 -18.22 -3.18
C SER A 310 0.36 -18.71 -2.02
N VAL A 311 0.57 -19.96 -1.60
CA VAL A 311 -0.21 -20.52 -0.49
C VAL A 311 -0.12 -19.64 0.78
N PRO A 312 1.04 -19.10 1.20
CA PRO A 312 1.10 -18.21 2.35
C PRO A 312 0.32 -16.90 2.16
N GLU A 313 0.32 -16.32 0.95
CA GLU A 313 -0.48 -15.12 0.65
C GLU A 313 -1.99 -15.42 0.74
N ARG A 314 -2.43 -16.56 0.19
CA ARG A 314 -3.82 -17.00 0.32
C ARG A 314 -4.20 -17.25 1.78
N MET A 315 -3.37 -17.96 2.54
CA MET A 315 -3.57 -18.15 3.99
C MET A 315 -3.69 -16.82 4.73
N LEU A 316 -2.83 -15.84 4.42
CA LEU A 316 -2.89 -14.52 5.04
C LEU A 316 -4.21 -13.79 4.74
N ALA A 317 -4.71 -13.87 3.52
CA ALA A 317 -6.00 -13.29 3.17
C ALA A 317 -7.12 -13.88 4.06
N TYR A 318 -7.23 -15.21 4.14
CA TYR A 318 -8.20 -15.86 5.02
C TYR A 318 -8.01 -15.51 6.51
N ALA A 319 -6.77 -15.44 6.98
CA ALA A 319 -6.47 -15.07 8.37
C ALA A 319 -6.92 -13.65 8.72
N ARG A 320 -6.76 -12.67 7.80
CA ARG A 320 -7.23 -11.28 8.01
C ARG A 320 -8.72 -11.19 8.27
N HIS A 321 -9.51 -12.09 7.67
CA HIS A 321 -10.96 -12.18 7.87
C HIS A 321 -11.38 -13.15 8.98
N GLY A 322 -10.42 -13.72 9.71
CA GLY A 322 -10.67 -14.60 10.85
C GLY A 322 -11.06 -16.04 10.46
N ASP A 323 -10.93 -16.43 9.19
CA ASP A 323 -11.23 -17.79 8.73
C ASP A 323 -10.02 -18.72 8.93
N PHE A 324 -9.74 -19.04 10.20
CA PHE A 324 -8.64 -19.91 10.56
C PHE A 324 -8.89 -21.38 10.21
N ALA A 325 -10.14 -21.77 9.93
CA ALA A 325 -10.45 -23.10 9.43
C ALA A 325 -9.87 -23.30 8.03
N LYS A 326 -10.08 -22.32 7.13
CA LYS A 326 -9.48 -22.34 5.80
C LYS A 326 -7.97 -22.18 5.84
N VAL A 327 -7.42 -21.41 6.78
CA VAL A 327 -5.97 -21.33 7.00
C VAL A 327 -5.39 -22.71 7.33
N ASP A 328 -6.01 -23.48 8.22
CA ASP A 328 -5.55 -24.83 8.57
C ASP A 328 -5.71 -25.80 7.40
N GLU A 329 -6.83 -25.75 6.66
CA GLU A 329 -7.03 -26.53 5.44
C GLU A 329 -5.89 -26.31 4.43
N LEU A 330 -5.63 -25.05 4.06
CA LEU A 330 -4.56 -24.69 3.14
C LEU A 330 -3.18 -25.12 3.66
N LEU A 331 -2.94 -24.96 4.97
CA LEU A 331 -1.71 -25.36 5.63
C LEU A 331 -1.48 -26.88 5.53
N GLN A 332 -2.49 -27.70 5.82
CA GLN A 332 -2.36 -29.15 5.80
C GLN A 332 -2.23 -29.69 4.37
N GLU A 333 -3.06 -29.21 3.43
CA GLU A 333 -3.05 -29.67 2.03
C GLU A 333 -1.72 -29.38 1.32
N ASN A 334 -1.06 -28.28 1.69
CA ASN A 334 0.15 -27.80 1.02
C ASN A 334 1.41 -27.96 1.85
N LYS A 335 1.35 -28.66 2.99
CA LYS A 335 2.45 -28.77 3.98
C LYS A 335 3.81 -29.14 3.36
N HIS A 336 3.81 -29.99 2.33
CA HIS A 336 5.03 -30.46 1.67
C HIS A 336 5.64 -29.46 0.68
N GLN A 337 4.89 -28.44 0.28
CA GLN A 337 5.31 -27.40 -0.67
C GLN A 337 5.70 -26.09 0.03
N LEU A 338 5.19 -25.88 1.25
CA LEU A 338 5.44 -24.69 2.05
C LEU A 338 6.90 -24.61 2.53
N ASN A 339 7.49 -23.43 2.38
CA ASN A 339 8.87 -23.12 2.75
C ASN A 339 9.01 -21.62 3.05
N PHE A 340 10.12 -21.24 3.67
CA PHE A 340 10.52 -19.83 3.79
C PHE A 340 11.34 -19.47 2.55
N SER A 341 10.76 -18.68 1.64
CA SER A 341 11.41 -18.16 0.44
C SER A 341 11.38 -16.64 0.40
N LEU A 342 12.22 -16.01 -0.42
CA LEU A 342 12.20 -14.56 -0.64
C LEU A 342 10.81 -14.03 -1.02
N ARG A 343 10.00 -14.83 -1.73
CA ARG A 343 8.67 -14.43 -2.23
C ARG A 343 7.69 -14.15 -1.10
N ASP A 344 7.64 -15.01 -0.09
CA ASP A 344 6.49 -15.13 0.82
C ASP A 344 6.86 -15.38 2.29
N PHE A 345 8.15 -15.32 2.66
CA PHE A 345 8.60 -15.50 4.06
C PHE A 345 7.92 -14.57 5.07
N TRP A 346 7.46 -13.41 4.61
CA TRP A 346 6.87 -12.35 5.43
C TRP A 346 5.43 -12.70 5.86
N ALA A 347 4.70 -13.49 5.06
CA ALA A 347 3.29 -13.79 5.30
C ALA A 347 3.09 -14.58 6.61
N TYR A 348 4.00 -15.48 6.95
CA TYR A 348 3.87 -16.34 8.12
C TYR A 348 3.78 -15.59 9.45
N ALA A 349 4.57 -14.52 9.59
CA ALA A 349 4.56 -13.69 10.79
C ALA A 349 3.27 -12.88 10.88
N LEU A 350 2.76 -12.39 9.75
CA LEU A 350 1.50 -11.65 9.69
C LEU A 350 0.30 -12.55 10.02
N ILE A 351 0.27 -13.78 9.52
CA ILE A 351 -0.78 -14.75 9.87
C ILE A 351 -0.80 -15.00 11.40
N ALA A 352 0.37 -15.16 12.03
CA ALA A 352 0.46 -15.30 13.49
C ALA A 352 -0.10 -14.07 14.22
N ASP A 353 0.12 -12.88 13.68
CA ASP A 353 -0.43 -11.64 14.23
C ASP A 353 -1.96 -11.62 14.09
N GLU A 354 -2.52 -12.12 13.00
CA GLU A 354 -3.98 -12.23 12.83
C GLU A 354 -4.63 -13.21 13.82
N PHE A 355 -4.00 -14.33 14.16
CA PHE A 355 -4.48 -15.20 15.25
C PHE A 355 -4.64 -14.42 16.56
N MET A 356 -3.73 -13.49 16.85
CA MET A 356 -3.81 -12.66 18.06
C MET A 356 -4.88 -11.57 17.93
N ASN A 357 -4.94 -10.89 16.78
CA ASN A 357 -5.89 -9.80 16.51
C ASN A 357 -7.35 -10.29 16.62
N HIS A 358 -7.62 -11.50 16.13
CA HIS A 358 -8.95 -12.13 16.20
C HIS A 358 -9.21 -12.90 17.50
N GLY A 359 -8.31 -12.79 18.49
CA GLY A 359 -8.51 -13.38 19.81
C GLY A 359 -8.61 -14.91 19.81
N GLN A 360 -7.92 -15.58 18.88
CA GLN A 360 -7.95 -17.04 18.79
C GLN A 360 -7.38 -17.71 20.06
N PRO A 361 -7.85 -18.92 20.40
CA PRO A 361 -7.34 -19.64 21.57
C PRO A 361 -5.81 -19.80 21.50
N PRO A 362 -5.08 -19.69 22.63
CA PRO A 362 -3.61 -19.83 22.65
C PRO A 362 -3.10 -21.12 22.00
N LYS A 363 -3.87 -22.21 22.11
CA LYS A 363 -3.57 -23.50 21.49
C LYS A 363 -3.64 -23.46 19.95
N ALA A 364 -4.55 -22.67 19.37
CA ALA A 364 -4.66 -22.53 17.92
C ALA A 364 -3.42 -21.85 17.33
N LEU A 365 -3.00 -20.73 17.93
CA LEU A 365 -1.74 -20.05 17.56
C LEU A 365 -0.53 -20.98 17.77
N LYS A 366 -0.51 -21.74 18.87
CA LYS A 366 0.56 -22.73 19.12
C LYS A 366 0.65 -23.76 18.00
N ASN A 367 -0.47 -24.37 17.60
CA ASN A 367 -0.50 -25.37 16.54
C ASN A 367 0.02 -24.81 15.21
N TYR A 368 -0.39 -23.59 14.86
CA TYR A 368 0.12 -22.89 13.68
C TYR A 368 1.63 -22.67 13.75
N LEU A 369 2.14 -22.12 14.86
CA LEU A 369 3.58 -21.89 15.04
C LEU A 369 4.39 -23.19 15.07
N ASP A 370 3.87 -24.25 15.67
CA ASP A 370 4.48 -25.58 15.67
C ASP A 370 4.67 -26.08 14.23
N ALA A 371 3.64 -25.96 13.38
CA ALA A 371 3.71 -26.36 11.98
C ALA A 371 4.70 -25.51 11.18
N VAL A 372 4.56 -24.19 11.20
CA VAL A 372 5.38 -23.28 10.38
C VAL A 372 6.84 -23.29 10.81
N SER A 373 7.12 -23.46 12.11
CA SER A 373 8.50 -23.57 12.62
C SER A 373 9.28 -24.75 12.04
N GLN A 374 8.61 -25.74 11.43
CA GLN A 374 9.26 -26.91 10.81
C GLN A 374 9.54 -26.73 9.31
N PHE A 375 9.03 -25.68 8.67
CA PHE A 375 9.20 -25.50 7.23
C PHE A 375 10.67 -25.30 6.81
N PRO A 376 11.09 -25.87 5.68
CA PRO A 376 12.43 -25.65 5.14
C PRO A 376 12.63 -24.19 4.73
N VAL A 377 13.89 -23.79 4.54
CA VAL A 377 14.28 -22.46 4.11
C VAL A 377 14.97 -22.56 2.74
N ILE A 378 14.55 -21.73 1.79
CA ILE A 378 15.19 -21.57 0.48
C ILE A 378 15.79 -20.17 0.43
N LEU A 379 17.12 -20.11 0.29
CA LEU A 379 17.86 -18.84 0.33
C LEU A 379 18.09 -18.29 -1.09
N PRO A 380 17.86 -16.99 -1.32
CA PRO A 380 18.34 -16.32 -2.52
C PRO A 380 19.87 -16.19 -2.51
N GLU A 381 20.44 -15.85 -3.66
CA GLU A 381 21.89 -15.64 -3.82
C GLU A 381 22.38 -14.36 -3.13
N ASP A 382 21.54 -13.32 -3.06
CA ASP A 382 21.86 -12.07 -2.38
C ASP A 382 21.91 -12.26 -0.86
N GLU A 383 23.05 -11.90 -0.25
CA GLU A 383 23.30 -12.13 1.18
C GLU A 383 22.35 -11.35 2.10
N ASP A 384 22.00 -10.12 1.73
CA ASP A 384 21.11 -9.28 2.54
C ASP A 384 19.67 -9.83 2.48
N GLU A 385 19.22 -10.27 1.31
CA GLU A 385 17.94 -10.95 1.13
C GLU A 385 17.89 -12.31 1.83
N ALA A 386 18.96 -13.11 1.73
CA ALA A 386 19.08 -14.39 2.42
C ALA A 386 19.00 -14.21 3.94
N LYS A 387 19.65 -13.17 4.46
CA LYS A 387 19.56 -12.79 5.88
C LYS A 387 18.14 -12.40 6.27
N ARG A 388 17.39 -11.70 5.43
CA ARG A 388 15.98 -11.35 5.71
C ARG A 388 15.10 -12.60 5.83
N VAL A 389 15.26 -13.57 4.93
CA VAL A 389 14.51 -14.84 4.98
C VAL A 389 14.86 -15.62 6.25
N LEU A 390 16.15 -15.75 6.58
CA LEU A 390 16.61 -16.42 7.81
C LEU A 390 16.08 -15.74 9.08
N ASN A 391 16.13 -14.41 9.14
CA ASN A 391 15.63 -13.65 10.28
C ASN A 391 14.13 -13.89 10.51
N SER A 392 13.33 -13.99 9.44
CA SER A 392 11.90 -14.31 9.58
C SER A 392 11.68 -15.71 10.13
N LYS A 393 12.47 -16.70 9.69
CA LYS A 393 12.42 -18.06 10.26
C LYS A 393 12.73 -18.06 11.75
N THR A 394 13.81 -17.37 12.14
CA THR A 394 14.20 -17.23 13.55
C THR A 394 13.10 -16.55 14.36
N ALA A 395 12.50 -15.48 13.84
CA ALA A 395 11.40 -14.79 14.52
C ALA A 395 10.19 -15.70 14.78
N ILE A 396 9.83 -16.60 13.86
CA ILE A 396 8.77 -17.58 14.06
C ILE A 396 9.13 -18.58 15.17
N ILE A 397 10.37 -19.05 15.22
CA ILE A 397 10.86 -19.95 16.28
C ILE A 397 10.82 -19.25 17.64
N ASP A 398 11.25 -17.99 17.71
CA ASP A 398 11.22 -17.20 18.93
C ASP A 398 9.79 -16.95 19.41
N ARG A 399 8.87 -16.59 18.50
CA ARG A 399 7.44 -16.45 18.80
C ARG A 399 6.85 -17.76 19.34
N LYS A 400 7.18 -18.90 18.72
CA LYS A 400 6.78 -20.24 19.20
C LYS A 400 7.27 -20.48 20.63
N ASN A 401 8.56 -20.28 20.89
CA ASN A 401 9.16 -20.50 22.20
C ASN A 401 8.54 -19.61 23.28
N MET A 402 8.21 -18.35 22.94
CA MET A 402 7.50 -17.44 23.83
C MET A 402 6.07 -17.92 24.11
N GLN A 403 5.35 -18.37 23.09
CA GLN A 403 3.99 -18.89 23.22
C GLN A 403 3.95 -20.17 24.05
N ASP A 404 4.90 -21.09 23.86
CA ASP A 404 5.05 -22.32 24.66
C ASP A 404 5.24 -21.96 26.15
N LYS A 405 6.15 -21.03 26.46
CA LYS A 405 6.36 -20.54 27.83
C LYS A 405 5.11 -19.89 28.43
N LYS A 406 4.36 -19.12 27.64
CA LYS A 406 3.11 -18.47 28.06
C LYS A 406 2.03 -19.50 28.42
N ILE A 407 1.91 -20.56 27.62
CA ILE A 407 0.96 -21.65 27.87
C ILE A 407 1.36 -22.41 29.13
N MET A 408 2.64 -22.80 29.27
CA MET A 408 3.14 -23.48 30.47
C MET A 408 2.89 -22.67 31.75
N LEU A 409 3.20 -21.36 31.73
CA LEU A 409 2.93 -20.49 32.87
C LEU A 409 1.44 -20.41 33.21
N HIS A 410 0.56 -20.39 32.20
CA HIS A 410 -0.88 -20.39 32.43
C HIS A 410 -1.36 -21.69 33.07
N GLU A 411 -0.83 -22.83 32.62
CA GLU A 411 -1.12 -24.15 33.18
C GLU A 411 -0.63 -24.25 34.64
N GLU A 412 0.59 -23.77 34.94
CA GLU A 412 1.13 -23.70 36.31
C GLU A 412 0.25 -22.82 37.22
N LEU A 413 -0.12 -21.63 36.76
CA LEU A 413 -0.99 -20.71 37.52
C LEU A 413 -2.41 -21.26 37.71
N ALA A 414 -2.93 -22.02 36.74
CA ALA A 414 -4.23 -22.68 36.85
C ALA A 414 -4.21 -23.79 37.93
N ILE A 415 -3.08 -24.49 38.09
CA ILE A 415 -2.88 -25.50 39.14
C ILE A 415 -2.75 -24.84 40.52
N CYS A 416 -2.10 -23.69 40.62
CA CYS A 416 -1.92 -22.95 41.87
C CYS A 416 -3.14 -22.14 42.34
N ARG A 417 -4.22 -22.06 41.55
CA ARG A 417 -5.48 -21.43 41.99
C ARG A 417 -6.24 -22.40 42.92
N PRO A 418 -6.55 -22.00 44.16
CA PRO A 418 -7.38 -22.84 45.03
C PRO A 418 -8.73 -23.07 44.35
N LYS A 419 -9.15 -24.34 44.25
CA LYS A 419 -10.52 -24.70 43.89
C LYS A 419 -11.43 -24.15 44.99
N ILE A 420 -11.96 -22.95 44.78
CA ILE A 420 -13.04 -22.44 45.62
C ILE A 420 -14.22 -23.37 45.37
N SER A 421 -14.51 -24.21 46.36
CA SER A 421 -15.71 -25.04 46.37
C SER A 421 -16.91 -24.13 46.28
N ALA A 422 -17.63 -24.21 45.16
CA ALA A 422 -18.86 -23.46 44.96
C ALA A 422 -19.97 -24.08 45.82
N THR A 423 -20.10 -23.59 47.05
CA THR A 423 -21.39 -23.59 47.75
C THR A 423 -22.09 -22.27 47.45
N THR A 424 -22.96 -22.33 46.44
CA THR A 424 -24.15 -21.50 46.20
C THR A 424 -24.26 -20.13 46.89
N SER A 425 -24.15 -19.04 46.13
CA SER A 425 -25.27 -18.10 45.86
C SER A 425 -24.80 -16.88 45.06
N THR A 426 -25.62 -16.50 44.08
CA THR A 426 -25.53 -15.35 43.14
C THR A 426 -24.26 -15.26 42.30
N GLY A 427 -24.41 -15.67 41.03
CA GLY A 427 -23.36 -15.72 40.05
C GLY A 427 -22.96 -14.34 39.53
N GLU A 428 -21.72 -13.96 39.83
CA GLU A 428 -20.88 -13.15 38.97
C GLU A 428 -19.44 -13.67 39.18
N THR A 429 -18.81 -14.16 38.13
CA THR A 429 -17.44 -14.69 38.22
C THR A 429 -16.44 -13.53 38.33
N PRO A 430 -15.27 -13.71 38.99
CA PRO A 430 -14.25 -12.67 39.12
C PRO A 430 -13.80 -12.09 37.76
N THR A 431 -13.89 -12.88 36.69
CA THR A 431 -13.61 -12.48 35.31
C THR A 431 -14.66 -11.51 34.76
N HIS A 432 -15.91 -11.63 35.20
CA HIS A 432 -16.99 -10.70 34.87
C HIS A 432 -16.79 -9.35 35.58
N HIS A 433 -16.30 -9.38 36.82
CA HIS A 433 -15.98 -8.16 37.57
C HIS A 433 -14.77 -7.42 36.97
N TYR A 434 -13.78 -8.15 36.47
CA TYR A 434 -12.62 -7.56 35.79
C TYR A 434 -12.99 -6.97 34.42
N LYS A 435 -13.81 -7.67 33.60
CA LYS A 435 -14.33 -7.12 32.34
C LYS A 435 -15.23 -5.89 32.55
N LYS A 436 -16.09 -5.91 33.57
CA LYS A 436 -16.96 -4.78 33.91
C LYS A 436 -16.16 -3.58 34.43
N GLN A 437 -15.14 -3.80 35.26
CA GLN A 437 -14.22 -2.73 35.69
C GLN A 437 -13.39 -2.17 34.53
N LEU A 438 -12.96 -3.00 33.57
CA LEU A 438 -12.30 -2.54 32.35
C LEU A 438 -13.24 -1.75 31.44
N GLN A 439 -14.49 -2.19 31.27
CA GLN A 439 -15.50 -1.43 30.52
C GLN A 439 -15.90 -0.13 31.21
N GLU A 440 -16.01 -0.10 32.54
CA GLU A 440 -16.29 1.12 33.32
C GLU A 440 -15.10 2.09 33.30
N ALA A 441 -13.86 1.59 33.30
CA ALA A 441 -12.65 2.41 33.13
C ALA A 441 -12.49 2.96 31.69
N LEU A 442 -12.87 2.17 30.68
CA LEU A 442 -12.88 2.61 29.28
C LEU A 442 -14.00 3.64 29.04
N SER A 443 -15.21 3.42 29.58
CA SER A 443 -16.34 4.35 29.40
C SER A 443 -16.14 5.74 30.06
N LYS A 444 -15.26 5.85 31.06
CA LYS A 444 -14.96 7.12 31.74
C LYS A 444 -13.87 7.96 31.06
N ASN A 445 -13.17 7.42 30.06
CA ASN A 445 -12.07 8.09 29.35
C ASN A 445 -12.28 8.22 27.83
N TYR A 446 -13.50 8.03 27.32
CA TYR A 446 -13.78 8.17 25.88
C TYR A 446 -14.47 9.52 25.57
N THR A 447 -13.67 10.47 25.10
CA THR A 447 -14.14 11.48 24.14
C THR A 447 -13.89 10.98 22.71
N PRO A 448 -14.79 11.18 21.73
CA PRO A 448 -14.69 10.61 20.38
C PRO A 448 -13.55 11.10 19.47
N SER A 449 -12.43 11.61 20.01
CA SER A 449 -11.36 12.28 19.25
C SER A 449 -10.13 11.44 18.94
N ASP A 450 -9.97 10.23 19.47
CA ASP A 450 -8.64 9.58 19.55
C ASP A 450 -8.45 8.32 18.67
N LEU A 451 -9.30 8.09 17.66
CA LEU A 451 -9.15 6.94 16.73
C LEU A 451 -8.27 7.21 15.49
N SER A 452 -7.47 8.27 15.48
CA SER A 452 -6.41 8.44 14.48
C SER A 452 -5.05 8.34 15.15
N ASN A 453 -4.49 7.14 15.29
CA ASN A 453 -3.05 6.85 15.39
C ASN A 453 -2.86 5.40 15.85
N SER A 454 -2.81 4.44 14.92
CA SER A 454 -2.10 3.17 15.13
C SER A 454 -2.04 2.34 13.85
N TYR A 455 -1.32 2.83 12.85
CA TYR A 455 -0.63 1.98 11.88
C TYR A 455 0.63 2.75 11.45
N SER A 456 1.74 2.41 12.08
CA SER A 456 3.10 2.88 11.74
C SER A 456 3.87 1.72 11.13
#